data_AF-A0A2X1WM31-F1
#
_entry.id   AF-A0A2X1WM31-F1
#
_cell.length_a   1.000
_cell.length_b   1.000
_cell.length_c   1.000
_cell.angle_alpha   90.00
_cell.angle_beta   90.00
_cell.angle_gamma   90.00
#
_symmetry.space_group_name_H-M   'P 1'
#
loop_
_entity.id
_entity.type
_entity.pdbx_description
1 polymer ?
#
loop_
_entity_poly.entity_id
_entity_poly.type
_entity_poly.pdbx_seq_one_letter_code
_entity_poly.pdbx_strand_id
1 'polypeptide(L)' 'MRKIRILSSLIYNSNINEDEIFTFGIENVKKADFDFAKERGYSIRVLAKSELANDKINISVIPTFVRDNFLQNFWWN' A
#
# COMPACT_ATOMS: atom_id res chain seq x y z
N MET A 1 7.63 4.28 -3.25
CA MET A 1 7.62 5.58 -2.54
C MET A 1 7.27 6.75 -3.45
N ARG A 2 8.07 7.10 -4.46
CA ARG A 2 7.88 8.31 -5.31
C ARG A 2 6.45 8.60 -5.81
N LYS A 3 5.71 7.61 -6.31
CA LYS A 3 4.34 7.82 -6.85
C LYS A 3 3.36 8.33 -5.78
N ILE A 4 3.33 7.69 -4.61
CA ILE A 4 2.41 8.07 -3.53
C ILE A 4 2.81 9.40 -2.89
N ARG A 5 4.12 9.70 -2.86
CA ARG A 5 4.64 11.01 -2.42
C ARG A 5 4.05 12.14 -3.26
N ILE A 6 4.21 12.04 -4.59
CA ILE A 6 3.69 13.03 -5.53
C ILE A 6 2.17 13.18 -5.37
N LEU A 7 1.44 12.06 -5.36
CA LEU A 7 -0.01 12.09 -5.24
C LEU A 7 -0.47 12.74 -3.94
N SER A 8 0.16 12.41 -2.82
CA SER A 8 -0.17 12.95 -1.50
C SER A 8 0.17 14.44 -1.38
N SER A 9 1.32 14.86 -1.93
CA SER A 9 1.68 16.27 -1.99
C SER A 9 0.66 17.10 -2.77
N LEU A 10 0.13 16.55 -3.87
CA LEU A 10 -0.93 17.20 -4.66
C LEU A 10 -2.26 17.25 -3.91
N ILE A 11 -2.70 16.13 -3.31
CA ILE A 11 -4.00 16.05 -2.61
C ILE A 11 -4.02 16.95 -1.38
N TYR A 12 -2.93 16.99 -0.60
CA TYR A 12 -2.88 17.72 0.67
C TYR A 12 -2.20 19.09 0.57
N ASN A 13 -1.81 19.52 -0.64
CA ASN A 13 -1.06 20.76 -0.87
C ASN A 13 0.12 20.92 0.11
N SER A 14 0.92 19.85 0.26
CA SER A 14 2.00 19.76 1.24
C SER A 14 3.29 19.26 0.60
N ASN A 15 4.42 19.72 1.13
CA ASN A 15 5.73 19.17 0.75
C ASN A 15 6.02 17.95 1.62
N ILE A 16 6.13 16.79 0.99
CA ILE A 16 6.32 15.49 1.65
C ILE A 16 7.67 14.96 1.19
N ASN A 17 8.55 14.74 2.16
CA ASN A 17 9.86 14.15 1.97
C ASN A 17 9.75 12.62 1.89
N GLU A 18 10.77 11.99 1.31
CA GLU A 18 10.74 10.53 1.08
C GLU A 18 10.99 9.73 2.35
N ASP A 19 11.78 10.26 3.28
CA ASP A 19 12.07 9.70 4.60
C ASP A 19 10.86 9.74 5.56
N GLU A 20 9.84 10.54 5.25
CA GLU A 20 8.57 10.57 5.98
C GLU A 20 7.63 9.42 5.57
N ILE A 21 7.97 8.65 4.53
CA ILE A 21 7.12 7.55 4.02
C ILE A 21 7.57 6.23 4.62
N PHE A 22 6.76 5.68 5.52
CA PHE A 22 7.01 4.36 6.10
C PHE A 22 7.00 3.29 4.99
N THR A 23 8.13 2.61 4.81
CA THR A 23 8.28 1.63 3.73
C THR A 23 8.79 0.31 4.27
N PHE A 24 8.03 -0.74 3.99
CA PHE A 24 8.44 -2.11 4.19
C PHE A 24 8.47 -2.80 2.83
N GLY A 25 9.63 -3.33 2.45
CA GLY A 25 9.81 -4.02 1.16
C GLY A 25 9.22 -5.44 1.16
N ILE A 26 9.36 -6.13 0.03
CA ILE A 26 8.97 -7.54 -0.11
C ILE A 26 10.10 -8.52 0.21
N GLU A 27 11.29 -8.01 0.58
CA GLU A 27 12.51 -8.80 0.78
C GLU A 27 12.35 -9.92 1.81
N ASN A 28 11.49 -9.71 2.82
CA ASN A 28 11.24 -10.67 3.89
C ASN A 28 9.96 -11.51 3.70
N VAL A 29 9.24 -11.33 2.58
CA VAL A 29 8.03 -12.09 2.28
C VAL A 29 8.43 -13.48 1.81
N LYS A 30 7.96 -14.52 2.51
CA LYS A 30 8.32 -15.91 2.29
C LYS A 30 7.21 -16.66 1.55
N LYS A 31 7.56 -17.80 0.96
CA LYS A 31 6.59 -18.73 0.36
C LYS A 31 5.47 -19.11 1.33
N ALA A 32 5.79 -19.32 2.60
CA ALA A 32 4.81 -19.64 3.64
C ALA A 32 3.74 -18.54 3.80
N ASP A 33 4.09 -17.26 3.61
CA ASP A 33 3.13 -16.16 3.68
C ASP A 33 2.16 -16.20 2.51
N PHE A 34 2.65 -16.55 1.31
CA PHE A 34 1.80 -16.73 0.12
C PHE A 34 0.87 -17.94 0.26
N ASP A 35 1.39 -19.05 0.76
CA ASP A 35 0.59 -20.26 1.00
C ASP A 35 -0.52 -19.96 2.03
N PHE A 36 -0.18 -19.30 3.15
CA PHE A 36 -1.13 -18.86 4.18
C PHE A 36 -2.20 -17.91 3.64
N ALA A 37 -1.82 -16.95 2.79
CA ALA A 37 -2.75 -16.00 2.19
C ALA A 37 -3.74 -16.71 1.26
N LYS A 38 -3.23 -17.58 0.38
CA LYS A 38 -4.03 -18.31 -0.60
C LYS A 38 -5.06 -19.21 0.07
N GLU A 39 -4.68 -19.93 1.12
CA GLU A 39 -5.60 -20.76 1.90
C GLU A 39 -6.78 -19.97 2.49
N ARG A 40 -6.61 -18.65 2.68
CA ARG A 40 -7.63 -17.75 3.24
C ARG A 40 -8.34 -16.89 2.18
N GLY A 41 -8.07 -17.12 0.89
CA GLY A 41 -8.65 -16.34 -0.22
C GLY A 41 -8.05 -14.94 -0.36
N TYR A 42 -6.79 -14.78 0.04
CA TYR A 42 -6.03 -13.54 -0.08
C TYR A 42 -4.79 -13.72 -0.96
N SER A 43 -4.37 -12.61 -1.54
CA SER A 43 -3.09 -12.40 -2.20
C SER A 43 -2.27 -11.39 -1.41
N ILE A 44 -0.94 -11.51 -1.43
CA ILE A 44 -0.05 -10.46 -0.94
C ILE A 44 0.23 -9.48 -2.09
N ARG A 45 -0.04 -8.19 -1.88
CA ARG A 45 0.30 -7.12 -2.82
C ARG A 45 0.97 -5.96 -2.11
N VAL A 46 1.85 -5.25 -2.79
CA VAL A 46 2.43 -4.00 -2.26
C VAL A 46 1.44 -2.87 -2.49
N LEU A 47 0.95 -2.28 -1.41
CA LEU A 47 0.03 -1.14 -1.47
C LEU A 47 0.74 0.12 -1.00
N ALA A 48 0.55 1.19 -1.76
CA ALA A 48 0.86 2.53 -1.32
C ALA A 48 -0.43 3.19 -0.81
N LYS A 49 -0.46 3.53 0.48
CA LYS A 49 -1.60 4.15 1.15
C LYS A 49 -1.22 5.54 1.64
N SER A 50 -2.14 6.48 1.51
CA SER A 50 -2.05 7.82 2.05
C SER A 50 -3.38 8.18 2.71
N GLU A 51 -3.34 8.74 3.91
CA GLU A 51 -4.52 9.04 4.72
C GLU A 51 -4.29 10.30 5.55
N LEU A 52 -5.29 11.19 5.59
CA LEU A 52 -5.34 12.33 6.49
C LEU A 52 -6.18 11.96 7.71
N ALA A 53 -5.54 11.84 8.87
CA ALA A 53 -6.20 11.51 10.12
C ALA A 53 -5.61 12.35 11.26
N ASN A 54 -6.48 12.95 12.09
CA ASN A 54 -6.07 13.82 13.21
C ASN A 54 -5.08 14.92 12.77
N ASP A 55 -5.39 15.58 11.66
CA ASP A 55 -4.56 16.64 11.04
C ASP A 55 -3.12 16.21 10.69
N LYS A 56 -2.90 14.89 10.57
CA LYS A 56 -1.62 14.31 10.16
C LYS A 56 -1.78 13.47 8.90
N ILE A 57 -0.82 13.65 7.99
CA ILE A 57 -0.73 12.85 6.76
C ILE A 57 0.08 11.60 7.09
N ASN A 58 -0.55 10.44 7.01
CA ASN A 58 0.08 9.15 7.21
C ASN A 58 0.27 8.45 5.86
N ILE A 59 1.51 8.12 5.52
CA ILE A 59 1.85 7.49 4.24
C ILE A 59 2.66 6.24 4.48
N SER A 60 2.24 5.15 3.84
CA SER A 60 2.93 3.87 3.91
C SER A 60 3.01 3.16 2.56
N VAL A 61 4.10 2.45 2.31
CA VAL A 61 4.24 1.49 1.21
C VAL A 61 4.66 0.15 1.78
N ILE A 62 3.72 -0.80 1.86
CA ILE A 62 3.94 -2.08 2.54
C ILE A 62 3.29 -3.25 1.77
N PRO A 63 3.76 -4.50 1.95
CA PRO A 63 3.03 -5.70 1.55
C PRO A 63 1.78 -5.84 2.43
N THR A 64 0.66 -6.11 1.79
CA THR A 64 -0.66 -6.16 2.41
C THR A 64 -1.44 -7.35 1.85
N PHE A 65 -2.17 -8.06 2.71
CA PHE A 65 -3.14 -9.04 2.27
C PHE A 65 -4.35 -8.32 1.64
N VAL A 66 -4.67 -8.67 0.42
CA VAL A 66 -5.88 -8.21 -0.28
C VAL A 66 -6.67 -9.43 -0.75
N ARG A 67 -8.01 -9.33 -0.78
CA ARG A 67 -8.81 -10.43 -1.33
C ARG A 67 -8.41 -10.69 -2.78
N ASP A 68 -8.49 -11.93 -3.23
CA ASP A 68 -8.05 -12.28 -4.59
C ASP A 68 -8.81 -11.51 -5.68
N ASN A 69 -10.07 -11.17 -5.43
CA ASN A 69 -10.89 -10.35 -6.32
C ASN A 69 -10.66 -8.83 -6.19
N PHE A 70 -9.75 -8.37 -5.34
CA PHE A 70 -9.55 -6.94 -5.05
C PHE A 70 -9.35 -6.08 -6.30
N LEU A 71 -8.59 -6.56 -7.28
CA LEU A 71 -8.34 -5.82 -8.53
C LEU A 71 -9.42 -6.04 -9.60
N GLN A 72 -10.26 -7.07 -9.51
CA GLN A 72 -11.31 -7.29 -10.52
C GLN A 72 -12.28 -6.12 -10.58
N ASN A 73 -12.50 -5.43 -9.48
CA ASN A 73 -13.35 -4.23 -9.42
C ASN A 73 -12.78 -3.01 -10.19
N PHE A 74 -11.52 -3.04 -10.63
CA PHE A 74 -10.88 -1.93 -11.34
C PHE A 74 -10.93 -2.04 -12.88
N TRP A 75 -11.22 -3.22 -13.43
CA TRP A 75 -11.13 -3.48 -14.88
C TRP A 75 -12.49 -3.63 -15.57
N TRP A 76 -13.60 -3.37 -14.87
CA TRP A 76 -14.97 -3.56 -15.38
C TRP A 76 -15.94 -2.40 -15.04
N ASN A 77 -15.44 -1.15 -14.98
CA ASN A 77 -16.26 0.06 -15.00
C ASN A 77 -15.95 0.90 -16.24
#